data_AF-A0A2S5LYY0-F1
#
_entry.id   AF-A0A2S5LYY0-F1
#
_cell.length_a   1.000
_cell.length_b   1.000
_cell.length_c   1.000
_cell.angle_alpha   90.00
_cell.angle_beta   90.00
_cell.angle_gamma   90.00
#
_symmetry.space_group_name_H-M   'P 1'
#
loop_
_entity.id
_entity.type
_entity.pdbx_description
1 polymer ?
#
loop_
_entity_poly.entity_id
_entity_poly.type
_entity_poly.pdbx_seq_one_letter_code
_entity_poly.pdbx_strand_id
1 'polypeptide(L)'
;SAPARVELEIVGPQRLTFNEVVAIYRKWLGSRPAQLVDVPDRLIDWMYRLGDFFAWLGWRTPIRSIAKQEMVRGAIGDPTPWTDMTGIKPQSLEAALMAEPADVREKWFARIYALKPLIFAVTALFWISTALVSYGPGWDMGLGLLYEGVLSGPIAPLAVIAGATSDLIIGVAIAFRRTSKVALLAALILSFVYLILGTILVPRLWREPLGPMLKIWSVMVLNVVSLAIVDDR
;
A
#
# COMPACT_ATOMS: atom_id res chain seq x y z
N SER A 1 15.40 46.84 21.68
CA SER A 1 14.70 46.45 20.44
C SER A 1 14.94 44.97 20.23
N ALA A 2 13.91 44.14 20.01
CA ALA A 2 14.16 42.75 19.64
C ALA A 2 14.80 42.71 18.24
N PRO A 3 15.81 41.86 17.99
CA PRO A 3 16.39 41.70 16.65
C PRO A 3 15.32 41.22 15.66
N ALA A 4 15.33 41.79 14.46
CA ALA A 4 14.38 41.47 13.38
C ALA A 4 15.14 40.91 12.17
N ARG A 5 14.49 40.01 11.42
CA ARG A 5 15.05 39.35 10.21
C ARG A 5 16.29 38.47 10.51
N VAL A 6 16.24 37.71 11.60
CA VAL A 6 17.29 36.73 11.93
C VAL A 6 16.92 35.38 11.32
N GLU A 7 17.89 34.71 10.71
CA GLU A 7 17.78 33.31 10.29
C GLU A 7 18.30 32.41 11.41
N LEU A 8 17.49 31.46 11.85
CA LEU A 8 17.81 30.55 12.94
C LEU A 8 17.59 29.10 12.50
N GLU A 9 18.57 28.25 12.76
CA GLU A 9 18.47 26.82 12.51
C GLU A 9 17.77 26.14 13.69
N ILE A 10 16.67 25.44 13.40
CA ILE A 10 15.88 24.71 14.40
C ILE A 10 16.26 23.24 14.33
N VAL A 11 17.18 22.82 15.20
CA VAL A 11 17.69 21.45 15.25
C VAL A 11 17.67 20.89 16.68
N GLY A 12 17.69 19.56 16.78
CA GLY A 12 17.78 18.86 18.07
C GLY A 12 19.14 19.04 18.75
N PRO A 13 19.27 18.64 20.02
CA PRO A 13 20.50 18.81 20.78
C PRO A 13 21.62 17.84 20.37
N GLN A 14 21.31 16.82 19.57
CA GLN A 14 22.22 15.75 19.18
C GLN A 14 22.27 15.61 17.67
N ARG A 15 23.47 15.36 17.14
CA ARG A 15 23.67 14.92 15.76
C ARG A 15 23.54 13.41 15.72
N LEU A 16 22.56 12.90 14.98
CA LEU A 16 22.27 11.48 14.87
C LEU A 16 22.43 11.04 13.41
N THR A 17 23.04 9.89 13.21
CA THR A 17 23.03 9.17 11.94
C THR A 17 21.65 8.55 11.70
N PHE A 18 21.34 8.25 10.43
CA PHE A 18 20.08 7.57 10.09
C PHE A 18 19.90 6.24 10.84
N ASN A 19 20.98 5.46 11.00
CA ASN A 19 20.95 4.19 11.72
C ASN A 19 20.64 4.37 13.22
N GLU A 20 21.16 5.42 13.86
CA GLU A 20 20.85 5.73 15.25
C GLU A 20 19.39 6.16 15.41
N VAL A 21 18.87 7.01 14.53
CA VAL A 21 17.45 7.40 14.53
C VAL A 21 16.56 6.17 14.40
N VAL A 22 16.86 5.26 13.45
CA VAL A 22 16.12 4.00 13.30
C VAL A 22 16.22 3.13 14.55
N ALA A 23 17.40 3.01 15.17
CA ALA A 23 17.58 2.23 16.39
C ALA A 23 16.74 2.77 17.56
N ILE A 24 16.68 4.10 17.73
CA ILE A 24 15.88 4.78 18.75
C ILE A 24 14.39 4.49 18.53
N TYR A 25 13.87 4.68 17.31
CA TYR A 25 12.46 4.39 16.99
C TYR A 25 12.12 2.91 17.19
N ARG A 26 13.02 2.00 16.83
CA ARG A 26 12.78 0.56 17.04
C ARG A 26 12.71 0.20 18.51
N LYS A 27 13.60 0.78 19.34
CA LYS A 27 13.56 0.61 20.79
C LYS A 27 12.26 1.16 21.36
N TRP A 28 11.84 2.35 20.94
CA TRP A 28 10.58 2.97 21.36
C TRP A 28 9.34 2.13 20.97
N LEU A 29 9.33 1.56 19.76
CA LEU A 29 8.28 0.63 19.31
C LEU A 29 8.33 -0.75 20.01
N GLY A 30 9.33 -1.01 20.87
CA GLY A 30 9.55 -2.33 21.48
C GLY A 30 9.92 -3.42 20.45
N SER A 31 10.51 -3.02 19.33
CA SER A 31 10.96 -3.93 18.27
C SER A 31 12.39 -4.38 18.49
N ARG A 32 12.74 -5.57 17.98
CA ARG A 32 14.14 -6.05 17.99
C ARG A 32 15.06 -5.07 17.24
N PRO A 33 16.36 -4.99 17.56
CA PRO A 33 17.33 -4.19 16.78
C PRO A 33 17.23 -4.49 15.27
N ALA A 34 17.45 -3.47 14.44
CA ALA A 34 17.47 -3.66 12.99
C ALA A 34 18.68 -4.54 12.61
N GLN A 35 18.47 -5.49 11.70
CA GLN A 35 19.57 -6.13 11.02
C GLN A 35 20.03 -5.20 9.90
N LEU A 36 21.29 -4.79 9.95
CA LEU A 36 21.90 -3.99 8.90
C LEU A 36 22.35 -4.95 7.80
N VAL A 37 21.92 -4.68 6.57
CA VAL A 37 22.26 -5.46 5.39
C VAL A 37 22.78 -4.49 4.35
N ASP A 38 23.97 -4.78 3.83
CA ASP A 38 24.56 -4.01 2.74
C ASP A 38 23.86 -4.40 1.44
N VAL A 39 23.19 -3.43 0.82
CA VAL A 39 22.44 -3.62 -0.42
C VAL A 39 23.22 -2.96 -1.56
N PRO A 40 23.42 -3.63 -2.71
CA PRO A 40 24.09 -3.01 -3.85
C PRO A 40 23.38 -1.74 -4.33
N ASP A 41 24.15 -0.70 -4.65
CA ASP A 41 23.61 0.62 -5.07
C ASP A 41 22.59 0.52 -6.21
N ARG A 42 22.82 -0.40 -7.15
CA ARG A 42 21.89 -0.65 -8.27
C ARG A 42 20.51 -1.08 -7.78
N LEU A 43 20.43 -1.93 -6.76
CA LEU A 43 19.14 -2.38 -6.23
C LEU A 43 18.44 -1.23 -5.49
N ILE A 44 19.19 -0.42 -4.75
CA ILE A 44 18.68 0.78 -4.08
C ILE A 44 18.08 1.75 -5.12
N ASP A 45 18.79 2.00 -6.23
CA ASP A 45 18.30 2.86 -7.31
C ASP A 45 17.00 2.33 -7.93
N TRP A 46 16.91 1.02 -8.15
CA TRP A 46 15.67 0.40 -8.64
C TRP A 46 14.52 0.56 -7.66
N MET A 47 14.76 0.43 -6.34
CA MET A 47 13.74 0.63 -5.32
C MET A 47 13.22 2.08 -5.29
N TYR A 48 14.11 3.07 -5.43
CA TYR A 48 13.72 4.48 -5.52
C TYR A 48 12.93 4.80 -6.78
N ARG A 49 13.32 4.26 -7.94
CA ARG A 49 12.55 4.38 -9.20
C ARG A 49 11.16 3.75 -9.09
N LEU A 50 11.06 2.60 -8.45
CA LEU A 50 9.78 1.94 -8.22
C LEU A 50 8.88 2.79 -7.31
N GLY A 51 9.45 3.41 -6.27
CA GLY A 51 8.74 4.32 -5.40
C GLY A 51 8.29 5.61 -6.09
N ASP A 52 9.05 6.12 -7.06
CA ASP A 52 8.66 7.25 -7.92
C ASP A 52 7.53 6.85 -8.89
N PHE A 53 7.55 5.63 -9.43
CA PHE A 53 6.45 5.10 -10.24
C PHE A 53 5.14 5.00 -9.43
N PHE A 54 5.19 4.47 -8.22
CA PHE A 54 4.02 4.46 -7.33
C PHE A 54 3.57 5.88 -6.92
N ALA A 55 4.52 6.80 -6.76
CA ALA A 55 4.20 8.21 -6.55
C ALA A 55 3.44 8.83 -7.72
N TRP A 56 3.82 8.49 -8.96
CA TRP A 56 3.11 8.91 -10.17
C TRP A 56 1.67 8.34 -10.22
N LEU A 57 1.45 7.12 -9.73
CA LEU A 57 0.11 6.55 -9.53
C LEU A 57 -0.70 7.23 -8.40
N GLY A 58 -0.12 8.25 -7.74
CA GLY A 58 -0.73 9.04 -6.68
C GLY A 58 -0.50 8.51 -5.27
N TRP A 59 0.29 7.44 -5.09
CA TRP A 59 0.57 6.87 -3.77
C TRP A 59 1.66 7.66 -3.02
N ARG A 60 1.49 7.83 -1.70
CA ARG A 60 2.53 8.39 -0.85
C ARG A 60 3.56 7.30 -0.53
N THR A 61 4.79 7.49 -0.99
CA THR A 61 5.89 6.55 -0.83
C THR A 61 7.04 7.21 -0.06
N PRO A 62 7.63 6.54 0.94
CA PRO A 62 8.79 7.07 1.66
C PRO A 62 10.09 6.87 0.87
N ILE A 63 10.09 5.91 -0.06
CA ILE A 63 11.24 5.57 -0.91
C ILE A 63 11.12 6.38 -2.21
N ARG A 64 11.53 7.65 -2.18
CA ARG A 64 11.56 8.52 -3.38
C ARG A 64 12.97 8.99 -3.70
N SER A 65 13.27 9.22 -4.96
CA SER A 65 14.60 9.67 -5.37
C SER A 65 14.99 11.00 -4.68
N ILE A 66 14.02 11.89 -4.43
CA ILE A 66 14.23 13.12 -3.65
C ILE A 66 14.60 12.81 -2.20
N ALA A 67 13.91 11.86 -1.56
CA ALA A 67 14.23 11.46 -0.19
C ALA A 67 15.65 10.87 -0.09
N LYS A 68 16.11 10.14 -1.13
CA LYS A 68 17.50 9.68 -1.24
C LYS A 68 18.47 10.86 -1.21
N GLN A 69 18.24 11.88 -2.03
CA GLN A 69 19.11 13.06 -2.14
C GLN A 69 19.17 13.84 -0.82
N GLU A 70 18.03 14.06 -0.17
CA GLU A 70 17.97 14.75 1.13
C GLU A 70 18.65 13.94 2.25
N MET A 71 18.50 12.61 2.26
CA MET A 71 19.22 11.75 3.20
C MET A 71 20.75 11.81 3.01
N VAL A 72 21.23 11.88 1.77
CA VAL A 72 22.67 12.03 1.47
C VAL A 72 23.18 13.41 1.85
N ARG A 73 22.39 14.46 1.61
CA ARG A 73 22.73 15.84 2.00
C ARG A 73 22.87 15.98 3.52
N GLY A 74 22.02 15.26 4.26
CA GLY A 74 21.95 15.33 5.71
C GLY A 74 21.22 16.58 6.20
N ALA A 75 20.64 16.49 7.39
CA ALA A 75 19.94 17.59 8.05
C ALA A 75 20.60 17.88 9.41
N ILE A 76 21.76 18.52 9.37
CA ILE A 76 22.52 18.97 10.55
C ILE A 76 22.52 20.50 10.63
N GLY A 77 22.64 21.04 11.84
CA GLY A 77 22.72 22.48 12.09
C GLY A 77 23.31 22.82 13.46
N ASP A 78 23.32 24.11 13.81
CA ASP A 78 23.74 24.64 15.10
C ASP A 78 22.54 25.25 15.86
N PRO A 79 22.11 24.64 17.00
CA PRO A 79 21.01 25.16 17.79
C PRO A 79 21.41 26.34 18.69
N THR A 80 22.71 26.68 18.80
CA THR A 80 23.22 27.70 19.72
C THR A 80 22.55 29.07 19.53
N PRO A 81 22.50 29.65 18.30
CA PRO A 81 21.89 30.96 18.08
C PRO A 81 20.41 31.03 18.48
N TRP A 82 19.67 29.95 18.23
CA TRP A 82 18.25 29.86 18.59
C TRP A 82 18.06 29.73 20.10
N THR A 83 18.86 28.88 20.74
CA THR A 83 18.82 28.65 22.19
C THR A 83 19.17 29.92 22.96
N ASP A 84 20.21 30.63 22.53
CA ASP A 84 20.67 31.87 23.17
C ASP A 84 19.64 33.00 23.02
N MET A 85 18.99 33.10 21.85
CA MET A 85 18.03 34.17 21.59
C MET A 85 16.67 33.93 22.26
N THR A 86 16.24 32.67 22.40
CA THR A 86 14.89 32.33 22.89
C THR A 86 14.86 31.78 24.32
N GLY A 87 16.00 31.29 24.83
CA GLY A 87 16.08 30.54 26.08
C GLY A 87 15.48 29.13 26.01
N ILE A 88 14.94 28.72 24.86
CA ILE A 88 14.32 27.41 24.66
C ILE A 88 15.42 26.39 24.39
N LYS A 89 15.51 25.36 25.24
CA LYS A 89 16.46 24.27 25.04
C LYS A 89 15.77 23.10 24.30
N PRO A 90 16.31 22.63 23.19
CA PRO A 90 15.74 21.49 22.48
C PRO A 90 15.88 20.20 23.29
N GLN A 91 14.83 19.38 23.26
CA GLN A 91 14.79 18.07 23.90
C GLN A 91 15.42 17.01 22.99
N SER A 92 16.05 15.98 23.57
CA SER A 92 16.56 14.84 22.78
C SER A 92 15.43 14.00 22.21
N LEU A 93 15.72 13.28 21.13
CA LEU A 93 14.74 12.40 20.48
C LEU A 93 14.25 11.31 21.44
N GLU A 94 15.15 10.70 22.20
CA GLU A 94 14.82 9.67 23.17
C GLU A 94 13.94 10.21 24.29
N ALA A 95 14.25 11.41 24.81
CA ALA A 95 13.44 12.01 25.87
C ALA A 95 12.03 12.36 25.36
N ALA A 96 11.91 12.86 24.13
CA ALA A 96 10.62 13.16 23.51
C ALA A 96 9.78 11.88 23.33
N LEU A 97 10.38 10.81 22.80
CA LEU A 97 9.71 9.52 22.60
C LEU A 97 9.36 8.82 23.93
N MET A 98 10.16 8.98 24.98
CA MET A 98 9.85 8.44 26.31
C MET A 98 8.68 9.18 26.98
N ALA A 99 8.46 10.45 26.65
CA ALA A 99 7.32 11.22 27.14
C ALA A 99 5.99 10.76 26.52
N GLU A 100 6.03 10.17 25.32
CA GLU A 100 4.87 9.60 24.64
C GLU A 100 5.16 8.16 24.19
N PRO A 101 5.06 7.17 25.10
CA PRO A 101 5.37 5.77 24.80
C PRO A 101 4.50 5.20 23.67
N ALA A 102 5.11 4.35 22.82
CA ALA A 102 4.40 3.73 21.71
C ALA A 102 3.24 2.84 22.17
N ASP A 103 2.03 3.14 21.69
CA ASP A 103 0.84 2.34 21.89
C ASP A 103 0.72 1.27 20.79
N VAL A 104 -0.28 0.41 20.93
CA VAL A 104 -0.65 -0.65 19.98
C VAL A 104 -0.91 -0.05 18.59
N ARG A 105 -1.45 1.18 18.52
CA ARG A 105 -1.76 1.89 17.27
C ARG A 105 -0.52 2.14 16.42
N GLU A 106 0.57 2.62 17.00
CA GLU A 106 1.83 2.93 16.31
C GLU A 106 2.47 1.65 15.78
N LYS A 107 2.40 0.56 16.56
CA LYS A 107 2.92 -0.75 16.16
C LYS A 107 2.15 -1.34 14.98
N TRP A 108 0.82 -1.26 14.99
CA TRP A 108 -0.01 -1.68 13.87
C TRP A 108 0.21 -0.81 12.64
N PHE A 109 0.25 0.51 12.83
CA PHE A 109 0.51 1.46 11.75
C PHE A 109 1.84 1.15 11.08
N ALA A 110 2.94 0.99 11.82
CA ALA A 110 4.26 0.70 11.25
C ALA A 110 4.26 -0.57 10.38
N ARG A 111 3.57 -1.63 10.82
CA ARG A 111 3.49 -2.90 10.07
C ARG A 111 2.61 -2.78 8.83
N ILE A 112 1.42 -2.22 8.97
CA ILE A 112 0.45 -2.09 7.88
C ILE A 112 0.98 -1.10 6.83
N TYR A 113 1.61 -0.01 7.26
CA TYR A 113 2.22 0.97 6.37
C TYR A 113 3.24 0.33 5.43
N ALA A 114 4.09 -0.56 5.96
CA ALA A 114 5.05 -1.32 5.15
C ALA A 114 4.38 -2.33 4.19
N LEU A 115 3.27 -2.94 4.60
CA LEU A 115 2.53 -3.92 3.78
C LEU A 115 1.58 -3.29 2.77
N LYS A 116 1.19 -2.03 2.96
CA LYS A 116 0.19 -1.33 2.13
C LYS A 116 0.53 -1.38 0.63
N PRO A 117 1.77 -1.09 0.16
CA PRO A 117 2.10 -1.20 -1.26
C PRO A 117 1.88 -2.62 -1.82
N LEU A 118 2.26 -3.64 -1.04
CA LEU A 118 2.08 -5.04 -1.43
C LEU A 118 0.59 -5.40 -1.53
N ILE A 119 -0.22 -4.97 -0.56
CA ILE A 119 -1.68 -5.20 -0.54
C ILE A 119 -2.31 -4.63 -1.82
N PHE A 120 -2.03 -3.38 -2.15
CA PHE A 120 -2.64 -2.74 -3.33
C PHE A 120 -2.08 -3.30 -4.65
N ALA A 121 -0.78 -3.61 -4.72
CA ALA A 121 -0.19 -4.21 -5.89
C ALA A 121 -0.78 -5.59 -6.18
N VAL A 122 -0.85 -6.47 -5.17
CA VAL A 122 -1.44 -7.81 -5.31
C VAL A 122 -2.92 -7.73 -5.63
N THR A 123 -3.67 -6.82 -4.99
CA THR A 123 -5.10 -6.63 -5.29
C THR A 123 -5.31 -6.18 -6.73
N ALA A 124 -4.59 -5.16 -7.21
CA ALA A 124 -4.68 -4.70 -8.60
C ALA A 124 -4.28 -5.80 -9.59
N LEU A 125 -3.16 -6.48 -9.34
CA LEU A 125 -2.67 -7.56 -10.19
C LEU A 125 -3.62 -8.74 -10.25
N PHE A 126 -4.29 -9.07 -9.14
CA PHE A 126 -5.31 -10.12 -9.10
C PHE A 126 -6.42 -9.83 -10.12
N TRP A 127 -7.04 -8.64 -10.04
CA TRP A 127 -8.13 -8.24 -10.94
C TRP A 127 -7.68 -8.10 -12.41
N ILE A 128 -6.48 -7.55 -12.65
CA ILE A 128 -5.93 -7.49 -14.02
C ILE A 128 -5.68 -8.90 -14.55
N SER A 129 -5.15 -9.80 -13.73
CA SER A 129 -4.84 -11.16 -14.16
C SER A 129 -6.10 -11.96 -14.46
N THR A 130 -7.16 -11.82 -13.67
CA THR A 130 -8.45 -12.50 -13.95
C THR A 130 -9.06 -12.02 -15.26
N ALA A 131 -8.98 -10.72 -15.56
CA ALA A 131 -9.37 -10.18 -16.86
C ALA A 131 -8.56 -10.78 -18.02
N LEU A 132 -7.23 -10.78 -17.92
CA LEU A 132 -6.35 -11.30 -18.97
C LEU A 132 -6.53 -12.80 -19.19
N VAL A 133 -6.72 -13.57 -18.13
CA VAL A 133 -7.06 -14.99 -18.22
C VAL A 133 -8.41 -15.16 -18.95
N SER A 134 -9.42 -14.38 -18.59
CA SER A 134 -10.75 -14.46 -19.20
C SER A 134 -10.75 -14.08 -20.68
N TYR A 135 -9.92 -13.12 -21.10
CA TYR A 135 -9.74 -12.75 -22.51
C TYR A 135 -8.88 -13.72 -23.30
N GLY A 136 -7.95 -14.41 -22.65
CA GLY A 136 -6.97 -15.28 -23.31
C GLY A 136 -7.21 -16.75 -22.99
N PRO A 137 -6.31 -17.40 -22.22
CA PRO A 137 -6.31 -18.86 -22.07
C PRO A 137 -7.53 -19.43 -21.35
N GLY A 138 -8.27 -18.61 -20.61
CA GLY A 138 -9.48 -19.00 -19.89
C GLY A 138 -10.77 -18.80 -20.66
N TRP A 139 -10.71 -18.28 -21.90
CA TRP A 139 -11.90 -17.94 -22.69
C TRP A 139 -12.88 -19.11 -22.86
N ASP A 140 -12.40 -20.25 -23.37
CA ASP A 140 -13.25 -21.43 -23.62
C ASP A 140 -13.78 -22.05 -22.32
N MET A 141 -12.98 -22.00 -21.24
CA MET A 141 -13.43 -22.45 -19.92
C MET A 141 -14.55 -21.55 -19.38
N GLY A 142 -14.41 -20.22 -19.53
CA GLY A 142 -15.43 -19.25 -19.11
C GLY A 142 -16.74 -19.44 -19.88
N LEU A 143 -16.65 -19.61 -21.20
CA LEU A 143 -17.82 -19.94 -22.02
C LEU A 143 -18.48 -21.25 -21.59
N GLY A 144 -17.69 -22.30 -21.35
CA GLY A 144 -18.19 -23.60 -20.89
C GLY A 144 -18.99 -23.50 -19.59
N LEU A 145 -18.52 -22.69 -18.63
CA LEU A 145 -19.24 -22.43 -17.37
C LEU A 145 -20.58 -21.73 -17.59
N LEU A 146 -20.64 -20.74 -18.50
CA LEU A 146 -21.89 -20.03 -18.79
C LEU A 146 -22.89 -20.89 -19.56
N TYR A 147 -22.42 -21.71 -20.51
CA TYR A 147 -23.26 -22.66 -21.23
C TYR A 147 -23.84 -23.73 -20.31
N GLU A 148 -23.06 -24.23 -19.35
CA GLU A 148 -23.55 -25.11 -18.30
C GLU A 148 -24.63 -24.41 -17.45
N GLY A 149 -24.40 -23.14 -17.12
CA GLY A 149 -25.33 -22.30 -16.37
C GLY A 149 -26.55 -21.81 -17.14
N VAL A 150 -26.95 -22.47 -18.23
CA VAL A 150 -28.16 -22.19 -19.03
C VAL A 150 -28.09 -20.90 -19.86
N LEU A 151 -26.99 -20.14 -19.83
CA LEU A 151 -26.80 -19.01 -20.76
C LEU A 151 -26.40 -19.55 -22.13
N SER A 152 -27.26 -19.41 -23.13
CA SER A 152 -27.03 -19.89 -24.49
C SER A 152 -26.95 -18.76 -25.51
N GLY A 153 -26.39 -19.07 -26.69
CA GLY A 153 -26.28 -18.13 -27.80
C GLY A 153 -25.32 -16.95 -27.52
N PRO A 154 -25.57 -15.74 -28.08
CA PRO A 154 -24.64 -14.62 -28.02
C PRO A 154 -24.49 -14.00 -26.62
N ILE A 155 -25.35 -14.36 -25.66
CA ILE A 155 -25.33 -13.79 -24.31
C ILE A 155 -24.10 -14.28 -23.51
N ALA A 156 -23.70 -15.55 -23.69
CA ALA A 156 -22.55 -16.12 -22.99
C ALA A 156 -21.23 -15.37 -23.30
N PRO A 157 -20.80 -15.20 -24.56
CA PRO A 157 -19.58 -14.45 -24.87
C PRO A 157 -19.65 -12.98 -24.44
N LEU A 158 -20.82 -12.34 -24.55
CA LEU A 158 -21.00 -10.97 -24.04
C LEU A 158 -20.82 -10.88 -22.53
N ALA A 159 -21.31 -11.87 -21.77
CA ALA A 159 -21.12 -11.93 -20.33
C ALA A 159 -19.66 -12.18 -19.92
N VAL A 160 -18.92 -13.04 -20.65
CA VAL A 160 -17.47 -13.23 -20.43
C VAL A 160 -16.72 -11.92 -20.67
N ILE A 161 -16.99 -11.25 -21.81
CA ILE A 161 -16.35 -9.96 -22.14
C ILE A 161 -16.70 -8.91 -21.10
N ALA A 162 -17.97 -8.80 -20.69
CA ALA A 162 -18.40 -7.84 -19.68
C ALA A 162 -17.70 -8.08 -18.33
N GLY A 163 -17.60 -9.34 -17.89
CA GLY A 163 -16.87 -9.72 -16.68
C GLY A 163 -15.38 -9.36 -16.77
N ALA A 164 -14.71 -9.81 -17.83
CA ALA A 164 -13.30 -9.53 -18.06
C ALA A 164 -12.99 -8.03 -18.16
N THR A 165 -13.86 -7.26 -18.83
CA THR A 165 -13.76 -5.80 -18.89
C THR A 165 -13.90 -5.17 -17.50
N SER A 166 -14.88 -5.62 -16.71
CA SER A 166 -15.12 -5.10 -15.37
C SER A 166 -13.90 -5.34 -14.48
N ASP A 167 -13.34 -6.54 -14.52
CA ASP A 167 -12.14 -6.92 -13.80
C ASP A 167 -10.93 -6.04 -14.17
N LEU A 168 -10.72 -5.81 -15.47
CA LEU A 168 -9.63 -4.97 -15.96
C LEU A 168 -9.77 -3.52 -15.48
N ILE A 169 -10.97 -2.95 -15.63
CA ILE A 169 -11.27 -1.58 -15.18
C ILE A 169 -11.04 -1.46 -13.68
N ILE A 170 -11.54 -2.42 -12.90
CA ILE A 170 -11.37 -2.45 -11.44
C ILE A 170 -9.89 -2.53 -11.08
N GLY A 171 -9.15 -3.47 -11.65
CA GLY A 171 -7.74 -3.67 -11.32
C GLY A 171 -6.87 -2.46 -11.65
N VAL A 172 -7.08 -1.86 -12.83
CA VAL A 172 -6.40 -0.61 -13.23
C VAL A 172 -6.82 0.54 -12.31
N ALA A 173 -8.11 0.70 -12.02
CA ALA A 173 -8.60 1.76 -11.15
C ALA A 173 -8.15 1.62 -9.67
N ILE A 174 -7.88 0.40 -9.18
CA ILE A 174 -7.25 0.15 -7.88
C ILE A 174 -5.80 0.64 -7.87
N ALA A 175 -5.07 0.47 -8.99
CA ALA A 175 -3.68 0.90 -9.09
C ALA A 175 -3.52 2.44 -8.95
N PHE A 176 -4.51 3.22 -9.40
CA PHE A 176 -4.50 4.68 -9.25
C PHE A 176 -5.15 5.12 -7.93
N ARG A 177 -4.39 5.84 -7.08
CA ARG A 177 -4.83 6.25 -5.73
C ARG A 177 -6.12 7.06 -5.71
N ARG A 178 -6.36 7.87 -6.75
CA ARG A 178 -7.55 8.73 -6.87
C ARG A 178 -8.84 7.92 -7.03
N THR A 179 -8.77 6.80 -7.73
CA THR A 179 -9.93 5.95 -8.07
C THR A 179 -10.03 4.72 -7.18
N SER A 180 -8.97 4.37 -6.45
CA SER A 180 -8.86 3.10 -5.73
C SER A 180 -10.01 2.84 -4.76
N LYS A 181 -10.49 3.84 -4.02
CA LYS A 181 -11.63 3.67 -3.09
C LYS A 181 -12.91 3.24 -3.79
N VAL A 182 -13.24 3.89 -4.92
CA VAL A 182 -14.42 3.54 -5.73
C VAL A 182 -14.23 2.17 -6.38
N ALA A 183 -13.03 1.90 -6.89
CA ALA A 183 -12.70 0.63 -7.52
C ALA A 183 -12.77 -0.55 -6.54
N LEU A 184 -12.32 -0.38 -5.30
CA LEU A 184 -12.44 -1.39 -4.23
C LEU A 184 -13.90 -1.65 -3.82
N LEU A 185 -14.76 -0.62 -3.83
CA LEU A 185 -16.20 -0.82 -3.61
C LEU A 185 -16.84 -1.58 -4.78
N ALA A 186 -16.49 -1.23 -6.02
CA ALA A 186 -16.94 -1.94 -7.21
C ALA A 186 -16.46 -3.41 -7.21
N ALA A 187 -15.20 -3.65 -6.83
CA ALA A 187 -14.61 -4.97 -6.62
C ALA A 187 -15.42 -5.81 -5.63
N LEU A 188 -15.81 -5.21 -4.50
CA LEU A 188 -16.60 -5.88 -3.48
C LEU A 188 -18.01 -6.23 -4.00
N ILE A 189 -18.69 -5.29 -4.65
CA ILE A 189 -20.02 -5.51 -5.26
C ILE A 189 -19.95 -6.60 -6.32
N LEU A 190 -18.97 -6.53 -7.23
CA LEU A 190 -18.80 -7.52 -8.29
C LEU A 190 -18.48 -8.91 -7.73
N SER A 191 -17.70 -8.99 -6.64
CA SER A 191 -17.43 -10.25 -5.94
C SER A 191 -18.72 -10.88 -5.37
N PHE A 192 -19.62 -10.08 -4.80
CA PHE A 192 -20.94 -10.57 -4.37
C PHE A 192 -21.78 -11.06 -5.55
N VAL A 193 -21.78 -10.32 -6.66
CA VAL A 193 -22.49 -10.73 -7.89
C VAL A 193 -21.94 -12.06 -8.40
N TYR A 194 -20.62 -12.25 -8.45
CA TYR A 194 -20.01 -13.53 -8.83
C TYR A 194 -20.36 -14.67 -7.89
N LEU A 195 -20.39 -14.43 -6.58
CA LEU A 195 -20.78 -15.46 -5.62
C LEU A 195 -22.24 -15.91 -5.82
N ILE A 196 -23.16 -14.95 -6.02
CA ILE A 196 -24.59 -15.23 -6.25
C ILE A 196 -24.77 -15.96 -7.58
N LEU A 197 -24.24 -15.40 -8.67
CA LEU A 197 -24.37 -15.98 -10.01
C LEU A 197 -23.71 -17.36 -10.09
N GLY A 198 -22.50 -17.52 -9.54
CA GLY A 198 -21.82 -18.81 -9.48
C GLY A 198 -22.61 -19.86 -8.68
N THR A 199 -23.24 -19.45 -7.58
CA THR A 199 -24.08 -20.37 -6.77
C THR A 199 -25.35 -20.80 -7.48
N ILE A 200 -25.99 -19.90 -8.23
CA ILE A 200 -27.26 -20.20 -8.92
C ILE A 200 -27.01 -20.93 -10.24
N LEU A 201 -26.10 -20.41 -11.06
CA LEU A 201 -25.88 -20.88 -12.43
C LEU A 201 -24.99 -22.12 -12.47
N VAL A 202 -23.95 -22.18 -11.63
CA VAL A 202 -22.99 -23.30 -11.64
C VAL A 202 -22.72 -23.82 -10.22
N PRO A 203 -23.72 -24.40 -9.52
CA PRO A 203 -23.60 -24.80 -8.12
C PRO A 203 -22.46 -25.78 -7.84
N ARG A 204 -22.01 -26.56 -8.84
CA ARG A 204 -20.89 -27.48 -8.68
C ARG A 204 -19.56 -26.79 -8.34
N LEU A 205 -19.41 -25.49 -8.61
CA LEU A 205 -18.20 -24.73 -8.28
C LEU A 205 -17.89 -24.69 -6.78
N TRP A 206 -18.87 -24.97 -5.91
CA TRP A 206 -18.67 -25.15 -4.48
C TRP A 206 -17.95 -26.46 -4.11
N ARG A 207 -18.02 -27.48 -4.97
CA ARG A 207 -17.42 -28.80 -4.77
C ARG A 207 -16.11 -28.98 -5.52
N GLU A 208 -15.70 -27.99 -6.31
CA GLU A 208 -14.42 -28.02 -7.03
C GLU A 208 -13.25 -28.01 -6.06
N PRO A 209 -12.24 -28.89 -6.22
CA PRO A 209 -11.14 -29.04 -5.27
C PRO A 209 -10.25 -27.79 -5.19
N LEU A 210 -10.20 -26.99 -6.26
CA LEU A 210 -9.48 -25.71 -6.27
C LEU A 210 -10.24 -24.60 -5.52
N GLY A 211 -11.46 -24.86 -5.04
CA GLY A 211 -12.27 -23.97 -4.20
C GLY A 211 -12.51 -22.57 -4.79
N PRO A 212 -12.90 -22.42 -6.07
CA PRO A 212 -13.07 -21.10 -6.69
C PRO A 212 -14.08 -20.22 -5.93
N MET A 213 -15.22 -20.77 -5.48
CA MET A 213 -16.20 -20.02 -4.70
C MET A 213 -15.69 -19.66 -3.30
N LEU A 214 -14.91 -20.55 -2.67
CA LEU A 214 -14.35 -20.31 -1.34
C LEU A 214 -13.29 -19.19 -1.35
N LYS A 215 -12.50 -19.09 -2.42
CA LYS A 215 -11.45 -18.08 -2.58
C LYS A 215 -12.00 -16.65 -2.72
N ILE A 216 -13.25 -16.49 -3.19
CA ILE A 216 -13.88 -15.16 -3.30
C ILE A 216 -13.95 -14.47 -1.93
N TRP A 217 -14.20 -15.21 -0.85
CA TRP A 217 -14.24 -14.64 0.51
C TRP A 217 -12.92 -13.99 0.92
N SER A 218 -11.79 -14.63 0.59
CA SER A 218 -10.46 -14.05 0.87
C SER A 218 -10.23 -12.76 0.10
N VAL A 219 -10.66 -12.71 -1.17
CA VAL A 219 -10.59 -11.51 -2.01
C VAL A 219 -11.45 -10.39 -1.45
N MET A 220 -12.68 -10.71 -1.01
CA MET A 220 -13.60 -9.75 -0.39
C MET A 220 -13.03 -9.17 0.91
N VAL A 221 -12.49 -10.02 1.79
CA VAL A 221 -11.86 -9.55 3.04
C VAL A 221 -10.65 -8.67 2.73
N LEU A 222 -9.82 -9.03 1.75
CA LEU A 222 -8.70 -8.19 1.33
C LEU A 222 -9.16 -6.84 0.76
N ASN A 223 -10.26 -6.79 0.01
CA ASN A 223 -10.87 -5.54 -0.44
C ASN A 223 -11.35 -4.68 0.74
N VAL A 224 -11.98 -5.27 1.75
CA VAL A 224 -12.42 -4.56 2.97
C VAL A 224 -11.22 -4.01 3.75
N VAL A 225 -10.17 -4.81 3.93
CA VAL A 225 -8.93 -4.36 4.56
C VAL A 225 -8.30 -3.22 3.75
N SER A 226 -8.26 -3.36 2.42
CA SER A 226 -7.75 -2.32 1.52
C SER A 226 -8.54 -1.01 1.64
N LEU A 227 -9.87 -1.08 1.74
CA LEU A 227 -10.73 0.09 2.00
C LEU A 227 -10.43 0.73 3.35
N ALA A 228 -10.18 -0.06 4.39
CA ALA A 228 -9.88 0.45 5.72
C ALA A 228 -8.54 1.19 5.78
N ILE A 229 -7.59 0.84 4.91
CA ILE A 229 -6.23 1.40 4.93
C ILE A 229 -5.92 2.32 3.74
N VAL A 230 -6.87 2.53 2.81
CA VAL A 230 -6.62 3.32 1.58
C VAL A 230 -6.25 4.77 1.92
N ASP A 231 -6.90 5.32 2.94
CA ASP A 231 -6.70 6.69 3.40
C ASP A 231 -5.39 6.81 4.19
N ASP A 232 -4.52 7.70 3.73
CA ASP A 232 -3.34 8.12 4.47
C ASP A 232 -3.85 9.24 5.38
N ARG A 233 -3.96 8.99 6.69
CA ARG A 233 -4.31 10.06 7.64
C ARG A 233 -3.41 11.28 7.45
#